data_AF-A0A1V5ZAX5-F1
#
_entry.id   AF-A0A1V5ZAX5-F1
#
_cell.length_a   1.000
_cell.length_b   1.000
_cell.length_c   1.000
_cell.angle_alpha   90.00
_cell.angle_beta   90.00
_cell.angle_gamma   90.00
#
_symmetry.space_group_name_H-M   'P 1'
#
loop_
_entity.id
_entity.type
_entity.pdbx_description
1 polymer ?
#
loop_
_entity_poly.entity_id
_entity_poly.type
_entity_poly.pdbx_seq_one_letter_code
_entity_poly.pdbx_strand_id
1 'polypeptide(L)'
;MRYIRVLLLIGLIAIGTGCSKSGVDPEKQRVFATELLNRELYAEAIRAFDKYLEMPGVSDRDRADAMRKLADALFDKANDYHSALVYYLRLRVFVPDYPEMNEIRARLVTCFERTGRNTDASLMRREIAQGKILPPDSLAGPVVAEFGDRKISEREVLRELEQLPPELRQQFNTMDRKRELLRQVVGREILYETAVKRGYADSPEFQLQLDRMRRDMLVQRIGEEQLGSLPDITEADVRRFYEEHQAELPRVPGGGIPSLQQIRPQIEMAARQAKQQEAFQRLVDQLFASQEVKLYPERMR
;
A
#
# COMPACT_ATOMS: atom_id res chain seq x y z
N MET A 1 26.87 -17.45 -85.18
CA MET A 1 26.96 -18.54 -84.18
C MET A 1 27.84 -18.04 -83.04
N ARG A 2 27.40 -18.22 -81.79
CA ARG A 2 28.06 -17.90 -80.50
C ARG A 2 27.88 -16.47 -79.93
N TYR A 3 27.08 -16.46 -78.87
CA TYR A 3 26.81 -15.38 -77.92
C TYR A 3 28.07 -15.02 -77.11
N ILE A 4 28.33 -13.73 -76.92
CA ILE A 4 29.18 -13.23 -75.84
C ILE A 4 28.38 -12.19 -75.06
N ARG A 5 28.01 -12.55 -73.83
CA ARG A 5 27.46 -11.65 -72.81
C ARG A 5 28.62 -10.89 -72.19
N VAL A 6 28.61 -9.56 -72.27
CA VAL A 6 29.46 -8.70 -71.43
C VAL A 6 28.53 -8.00 -70.43
N LEU A 7 28.63 -8.45 -69.18
CA LEU A 7 27.95 -7.88 -68.01
C LEU A 7 28.65 -6.59 -67.60
N LEU A 8 27.87 -5.50 -67.52
CA LEU A 8 28.26 -4.20 -67.00
C LEU A 8 28.40 -4.28 -65.47
N LEU A 9 29.62 -4.08 -64.97
CA LEU A 9 29.95 -3.91 -63.56
C LEU A 9 29.66 -2.45 -63.16
N ILE A 10 28.51 -2.21 -62.53
CA ILE A 10 28.23 -0.94 -61.84
C ILE A 10 28.61 -1.15 -60.37
N GLY A 11 29.66 -0.45 -59.94
CA GLY A 11 30.09 -0.43 -58.55
C GLY A 11 29.01 0.19 -57.66
N LEU A 12 28.52 -0.59 -56.70
CA LEU A 12 27.68 -0.11 -55.62
C LEU A 12 28.60 0.46 -54.53
N ILE A 13 28.66 1.77 -54.43
CA ILE A 13 29.18 2.47 -53.25
C ILE A 13 28.20 2.16 -52.12
N ALA A 14 28.58 1.24 -51.23
CA ALA A 14 27.88 1.02 -49.97
C ALA A 14 28.11 2.25 -49.09
N ILE A 15 27.19 3.21 -49.17
CA ILE A 15 27.05 4.27 -48.17
C ILE A 15 26.70 3.55 -46.86
N GLY A 16 27.67 3.52 -45.96
CA GLY A 16 27.46 3.03 -44.61
C GLY A 16 26.35 3.84 -43.95
N THR A 17 25.16 3.26 -43.87
CA THR A 17 24.14 3.73 -42.94
C THR A 17 24.64 3.43 -41.53
N GLY A 18 25.29 4.43 -40.93
CA GLY A 18 25.49 4.46 -39.50
C GLY A 18 24.11 4.45 -38.84
N CYS A 19 23.72 3.29 -38.29
CA CYS A 19 22.60 3.21 -37.37
C CYS A 19 22.94 4.06 -36.15
N SER A 20 22.44 5.29 -36.09
CA SER A 20 22.36 6.05 -34.86
C SER A 20 21.36 5.34 -33.94
N LYS A 21 21.86 4.60 -32.95
CA LYS A 21 21.00 4.09 -31.88
C LYS A 21 20.52 5.28 -31.05
N SER A 22 19.30 5.72 -31.32
CA SER A 22 18.53 6.75 -30.61
C SER A 22 18.09 6.27 -29.21
N GLY A 23 19.01 5.70 -28.44
CA GLY A 23 18.80 5.36 -27.03
C GLY A 23 19.27 6.53 -26.16
N VAL A 24 18.53 6.83 -25.09
CA VAL A 24 19.05 7.67 -24.00
C VAL A 24 20.34 7.02 -23.50
N ASP A 25 21.37 7.81 -23.26
CA ASP A 25 22.63 7.35 -22.66
C ASP A 25 22.36 6.85 -21.23
N PRO A 26 22.70 5.59 -20.88
CA PRO A 26 22.49 5.05 -19.53
C PRO A 26 23.04 5.94 -18.43
N GLU A 27 24.19 6.57 -18.67
CA GLU A 27 24.83 7.42 -17.67
C GLU A 27 24.00 8.69 -17.43
N LYS A 28 23.46 9.30 -18.49
CA LYS A 28 22.56 10.45 -18.36
C LYS A 28 21.27 10.08 -17.64
N GLN A 29 20.72 8.89 -17.90
CA GLN A 29 19.54 8.41 -17.20
C GLN A 29 19.82 8.19 -15.70
N ARG A 30 20.97 7.63 -15.34
CA ARG A 30 21.41 7.43 -13.95
C ARG A 30 21.57 8.75 -13.20
N VAL A 31 22.19 9.74 -13.85
CA VAL A 31 22.37 11.08 -13.30
C VAL A 31 21.01 11.74 -13.08
N PHE A 32 20.12 11.69 -14.07
CA PHE A 32 18.76 12.22 -13.93
C PHE A 32 17.99 11.57 -12.78
N ALA A 33 18.02 10.24 -12.67
CA ALA A 33 17.36 9.52 -11.57
C ALA A 33 17.92 9.91 -10.19
N THR A 34 19.24 10.04 -10.08
CA THR A 34 19.90 10.54 -8.86
C THR A 34 19.50 11.97 -8.52
N GLU A 35 19.38 12.83 -9.52
CA GLU A 35 19.07 14.24 -9.34
C GLU A 35 17.63 14.45 -8.85
N LEU A 36 16.70 13.61 -9.31
CA LEU A 36 15.34 13.53 -8.77
C LEU A 36 15.34 13.05 -7.31
N LEU A 37 16.10 11.99 -7.02
CA LEU A 37 16.21 11.42 -5.68
C LEU A 37 16.79 12.44 -4.67
N ASN A 38 17.79 13.21 -5.07
CA ASN A 38 18.40 14.26 -4.25
C ASN A 38 17.46 15.43 -3.95
N ARG A 39 16.46 15.67 -4.81
CA ARG A 39 15.39 16.64 -4.59
C ARG A 39 14.17 16.04 -3.89
N GLU A 40 14.30 14.80 -3.40
CA GLU A 40 13.23 14.11 -2.66
C GLU A 40 11.96 13.90 -3.48
N LEU A 41 12.08 13.93 -4.82
CA LEU A 41 11.02 13.60 -5.76
C LEU A 41 10.96 12.07 -5.93
N TYR A 42 10.57 11.38 -4.86
CA TYR A 42 10.75 9.92 -4.73
C TYR A 42 9.97 9.13 -5.78
N ALA A 43 8.73 9.51 -6.09
CA ALA A 43 7.91 8.81 -7.09
C ALA A 43 8.50 8.94 -8.51
N GLU A 44 8.99 10.13 -8.86
CA GLU A 44 9.69 10.41 -10.13
C GLU A 44 11.03 9.67 -10.17
N ALA A 45 11.77 9.67 -9.06
CA ALA A 45 13.05 8.99 -8.94
C ALA A 45 12.90 7.47 -9.15
N ILE A 46 11.90 6.84 -8.53
CA ILE A 46 11.54 5.42 -8.73
C ILE A 46 11.38 5.13 -10.23
N ARG A 47 10.51 5.90 -10.93
CA ARG A 47 10.29 5.71 -12.38
C ARG A 47 11.57 5.88 -13.20
N ALA A 48 12.39 6.86 -12.86
CA ALA A 48 13.64 7.14 -13.56
C ALA A 48 14.70 6.05 -13.33
N PHE A 49 14.78 5.51 -12.11
CA PHE A 49 15.64 4.38 -11.78
C PHE A 49 15.14 3.08 -12.41
N ASP A 50 13.85 2.77 -12.40
CA ASP A 50 13.33 1.58 -13.07
C ASP A 50 13.67 1.59 -14.56
N LYS A 51 13.51 2.74 -15.22
CA LYS A 51 13.96 2.91 -16.61
C LYS A 51 15.46 2.64 -16.75
N TYR A 52 16.30 3.19 -15.87
CA TYR A 52 17.74 2.91 -15.88
C TYR A 52 18.04 1.40 -15.71
N LEU A 53 17.35 0.74 -14.78
CA LEU A 53 17.47 -0.69 -14.47
C LEU A 53 16.98 -1.61 -15.59
N GLU A 54 16.39 -1.08 -16.66
CA GLU A 54 15.98 -1.85 -17.85
C GLU A 54 16.86 -1.54 -19.07
N MET A 55 17.71 -0.52 -19.02
CA MET A 55 18.48 -0.10 -20.18
C MET A 55 19.54 -1.12 -20.58
N PRO A 56 19.70 -1.41 -21.90
CA PRO A 56 20.82 -2.19 -22.39
C PRO A 56 22.13 -1.42 -22.19
N GLY A 57 23.18 -2.11 -21.76
CA GLY A 57 24.50 -1.51 -21.51
C GLY A 57 24.78 -1.11 -20.06
N VAL A 58 23.78 -1.18 -19.17
CA VAL A 58 24.02 -1.08 -17.72
C VAL A 58 24.53 -2.43 -17.21
N SER A 59 25.68 -2.42 -16.52
CA SER A 59 26.25 -3.63 -15.94
C SER A 59 25.44 -4.13 -14.74
N ASP A 60 25.54 -5.41 -14.41
CA ASP A 60 24.83 -5.98 -13.24
C ASP A 60 25.26 -5.29 -11.94
N ARG A 61 26.54 -4.92 -11.83
CA ARG A 61 27.06 -4.13 -10.72
C ARG A 61 26.37 -2.77 -10.62
N ASP A 62 26.27 -2.04 -11.74
CA ASP A 62 25.65 -0.72 -11.74
C ASP A 62 24.14 -0.80 -11.47
N ARG A 63 23.47 -1.88 -11.88
CA ARG A 63 22.08 -2.15 -11.50
C ARG A 63 21.98 -2.39 -10.00
N ALA A 64 22.90 -3.17 -9.41
CA ALA A 64 22.93 -3.43 -7.98
C ALA A 64 23.13 -2.11 -7.19
N ASP A 65 24.13 -1.32 -7.56
CA ASP A 65 24.45 -0.05 -6.91
C ASP A 65 23.26 0.94 -7.01
N ALA A 66 22.59 1.00 -8.16
CA ALA A 66 21.40 1.82 -8.34
C ALA A 66 20.21 1.34 -7.49
N MET A 67 19.93 0.03 -7.48
CA MET A 67 18.88 -0.54 -6.61
C MET A 67 19.17 -0.28 -5.14
N ARG A 68 20.43 -0.43 -4.71
CA ARG A 68 20.85 -0.19 -3.32
C ARG A 68 20.62 1.26 -2.92
N LYS A 69 21.13 2.18 -3.73
CA LYS A 69 21.00 3.63 -3.52
C LYS A 69 19.54 4.07 -3.41
N LEU A 70 18.68 3.58 -4.32
CA LEU A 70 17.26 3.91 -4.29
C LEU A 70 16.57 3.33 -3.06
N ALA A 71 16.82 2.04 -2.75
CA ALA A 71 16.23 1.38 -1.59
C ALA A 71 16.59 2.10 -0.28
N ASP A 72 17.86 2.48 -0.11
CA ASP A 72 18.32 3.20 1.07
C ASP A 72 17.70 4.59 1.19
N ALA A 73 17.59 5.34 0.09
CA ALA A 73 16.93 6.64 0.13
C ALA A 73 15.43 6.53 0.46
N LEU A 74 14.74 5.52 -0.08
CA LEU A 74 13.34 5.26 0.25
C LEU A 74 13.16 4.87 1.72
N PHE A 75 14.07 4.04 2.24
CA PHE A 75 14.06 3.58 3.62
C PHE A 75 14.41 4.70 4.61
N ASP A 76 15.55 5.37 4.41
CA ASP A 76 16.14 6.29 5.40
C ASP A 76 15.55 7.70 5.31
N LYS A 77 15.16 8.15 4.11
CA LYS A 77 14.69 9.54 3.89
C LYS A 77 13.19 9.64 3.67
N ALA A 78 12.64 8.79 2.80
CA ALA A 78 11.21 8.84 2.49
C ALA A 78 10.34 8.15 3.54
N ASN A 79 10.93 7.28 4.38
CA ASN A 79 10.20 6.31 5.22
C ASN A 79 9.18 5.48 4.41
N ASP A 80 9.40 5.33 3.11
CA ASP A 80 8.57 4.52 2.22
C ASP A 80 9.07 3.07 2.26
N TYR A 81 8.74 2.41 3.37
CA TYR A 81 9.14 1.03 3.62
C TYR A 81 8.53 0.04 2.63
N HIS A 82 7.41 0.37 1.99
CA HIS A 82 6.80 -0.49 0.98
C HIS A 82 7.61 -0.47 -0.31
N SER A 83 7.97 0.71 -0.82
CA SER A 83 8.80 0.82 -2.01
C SER A 83 10.23 0.32 -1.75
N ALA A 84 10.81 0.63 -0.58
CA ALA A 84 12.14 0.12 -0.19
C ALA A 84 12.18 -1.42 -0.16
N LEU A 85 11.12 -2.06 0.35
CA LEU A 85 10.98 -3.53 0.36
C LEU A 85 11.14 -4.14 -1.04
N VAL A 86 10.55 -3.53 -2.07
CA VAL A 86 10.62 -4.00 -3.45
C VAL A 86 12.06 -4.07 -3.93
N TYR A 87 12.82 -2.99 -3.76
CA TYR A 87 14.20 -2.91 -4.26
C TYR A 87 15.19 -3.76 -3.45
N TYR A 88 15.01 -3.88 -2.13
CA TYR A 88 15.81 -4.82 -1.34
C TYR A 88 15.54 -6.29 -1.71
N LEU A 89 14.28 -6.66 -1.97
CA LEU A 89 13.97 -8.01 -2.47
C LEU A 89 14.56 -8.23 -3.87
N ARG A 90 14.53 -7.21 -4.74
CA ARG A 90 15.15 -7.24 -6.06
C ARG A 90 16.65 -7.51 -5.93
N LEU A 91 17.36 -6.76 -5.10
CA LEU A 91 18.78 -7.02 -4.81
C LEU A 91 19.03 -8.44 -4.32
N ARG A 92 18.24 -8.92 -3.36
CA ARG A 92 18.38 -10.28 -2.80
C ARG A 92 18.24 -11.37 -3.86
N VAL A 93 17.31 -11.20 -4.79
CA VAL A 93 16.98 -12.21 -5.81
C VAL A 93 17.94 -12.15 -6.99
N PHE A 94 18.22 -10.96 -7.50
CA PHE A 94 19.03 -10.79 -8.72
C PHE A 94 20.53 -10.75 -8.44
N VAL A 95 20.94 -10.42 -7.21
CA VAL A 95 22.36 -10.30 -6.82
C VAL A 95 22.58 -11.02 -5.47
N PRO A 96 22.42 -12.36 -5.41
CA PRO A 96 22.46 -13.10 -4.15
C PRO A 96 23.80 -12.97 -3.39
N ASP A 97 24.90 -12.77 -4.11
CA ASP A 97 26.25 -12.62 -3.58
C ASP A 97 26.64 -11.15 -3.30
N TYR A 98 25.66 -10.24 -3.17
CA TYR A 98 25.93 -8.83 -2.87
C TYR A 98 26.74 -8.70 -1.56
N PRO A 99 27.85 -7.92 -1.52
CA PRO A 99 28.80 -7.92 -0.39
C PRO A 99 28.17 -7.65 0.99
N GLU A 100 27.11 -6.83 1.05
CA GLU A 100 26.45 -6.42 2.29
C GLU A 100 25.06 -7.08 2.45
N MET A 101 24.87 -8.29 1.90
CA MET A 101 23.56 -8.94 1.90
C MET A 101 22.97 -9.12 3.32
N ASN A 102 23.81 -9.28 4.34
CA ASN A 102 23.33 -9.37 5.73
C ASN A 102 22.65 -8.06 6.18
N GLU A 103 23.17 -6.91 5.76
CA GLU A 103 22.56 -5.61 6.05
C GLU A 103 21.25 -5.45 5.27
N ILE A 104 21.23 -5.84 3.99
CA ILE A 104 19.99 -5.86 3.18
C ILE A 104 18.91 -6.70 3.86
N ARG A 105 19.26 -7.90 4.35
CA ARG A 105 18.32 -8.76 5.07
C ARG A 105 17.84 -8.13 6.39
N ALA A 106 18.69 -7.42 7.11
CA ALA A 106 18.28 -6.69 8.30
C ALA A 106 17.29 -5.54 7.96
N ARG A 107 17.56 -4.78 6.89
CA ARG A 107 16.64 -3.73 6.41
C ARG A 107 15.31 -4.31 5.90
N LEU A 108 15.33 -5.48 5.26
CA LEU A 108 14.12 -6.23 4.89
C LEU A 108 13.26 -6.57 6.10
N VAL A 109 13.86 -7.02 7.21
CA VAL A 109 13.12 -7.26 8.48
C VAL A 109 12.38 -5.99 8.89
N THR A 110 13.06 -4.84 8.93
CA THR A 110 12.42 -3.57 9.29
C THR A 110 11.31 -3.18 8.31
N CYS A 111 11.52 -3.36 7.02
CA CYS A 111 10.48 -3.08 6.01
C CYS A 111 9.24 -3.94 6.23
N PHE A 112 9.41 -5.23 6.52
CA PHE A 112 8.29 -6.13 6.82
C PHE A 112 7.52 -5.68 8.07
N GLU A 113 8.21 -5.31 9.15
CA GLU A 113 7.55 -4.84 10.37
C GLU A 113 6.78 -3.54 10.16
N ARG A 114 7.40 -2.56 9.50
CA ARG A 114 6.78 -1.25 9.25
C ARG A 114 5.60 -1.32 8.29
N THR A 115 5.53 -2.37 7.47
CA THR A 115 4.40 -2.64 6.57
C THR A 115 3.38 -3.62 7.15
N GLY A 116 3.50 -3.99 8.44
CA GLY A 116 2.55 -4.88 9.13
C GLY A 116 2.74 -6.37 8.85
N ARG A 117 3.77 -6.76 8.09
CA ARG A 117 4.08 -8.13 7.65
C ARG A 117 4.93 -8.88 8.68
N ASN A 118 4.43 -9.00 9.91
CA ASN A 118 5.21 -9.51 11.06
C ASN A 118 5.69 -10.96 10.90
N THR A 119 4.91 -11.82 10.22
CA THR A 119 5.32 -13.20 9.91
C THR A 119 6.51 -13.23 8.95
N ASP A 120 6.50 -12.39 7.91
CA ASP A 120 7.62 -12.30 6.97
C ASP A 120 8.90 -11.76 7.66
N ALA A 121 8.76 -10.79 8.57
CA ALA A 121 9.85 -10.30 9.41
C ALA A 121 10.44 -11.41 10.30
N SER A 122 9.57 -12.20 10.95
CA SER A 122 9.96 -13.30 11.83
C SER A 122 10.68 -14.43 11.08
N LEU A 123 10.20 -14.74 9.88
CA LEU A 123 10.85 -15.71 9.00
C LEU A 123 12.22 -15.21 8.55
N MET A 124 12.31 -13.95 8.12
CA MET A 124 13.59 -13.37 7.69
C MET A 124 14.61 -13.32 8.83
N ARG A 125 14.19 -13.05 10.08
CA ARG A 125 15.06 -13.18 11.26
C ARG A 125 15.56 -14.59 11.48
N ARG A 126 14.69 -15.59 11.31
CA ARG A 126 15.07 -17.00 11.41
C ARG A 126 16.08 -17.39 10.33
N GLU A 127 15.89 -16.95 9.09
CA GLU A 127 16.84 -17.12 7.99
C GLU A 127 18.21 -16.51 8.31
N ILE A 128 18.21 -15.25 8.81
CA ILE A 128 19.44 -14.57 9.25
C ILE A 128 20.14 -15.37 10.35
N ALA A 129 19.41 -15.79 11.39
CA ALA A 129 19.96 -16.54 12.51
C ALA A 129 20.51 -17.92 12.10
N GLN A 130 19.89 -18.57 11.12
CA GLN A 130 20.30 -19.88 10.62
C GLN A 130 21.36 -19.80 9.50
N GLY A 131 21.67 -18.60 8.99
CA GLY A 131 22.57 -18.41 7.86
C GLY A 131 22.09 -19.08 6.57
N LYS A 132 20.78 -19.30 6.43
CA LYS A 132 20.17 -20.00 5.28
C LYS A 132 19.23 -19.07 4.54
N ILE A 133 19.36 -19.03 3.22
CA ILE A 133 18.37 -18.40 2.33
C ILE A 133 17.30 -19.44 2.04
N LEU A 134 16.05 -19.16 2.40
CA LEU A 134 14.95 -20.05 2.06
C LEU A 134 14.49 -19.78 0.61
N PRO A 135 14.18 -20.82 -0.18
CA PRO A 135 13.58 -20.66 -1.49
C PRO A 135 12.30 -19.81 -1.43
N PRO A 136 11.96 -19.04 -2.48
CA PRO A 136 10.73 -18.23 -2.53
C PRO A 136 9.46 -19.03 -2.22
N ASP A 137 9.37 -20.28 -2.70
CA ASP A 137 8.22 -21.17 -2.44
C ASP A 137 8.14 -21.60 -0.96
N SER A 138 9.27 -21.66 -0.27
CA SER A 138 9.32 -21.90 1.17
C SER A 138 8.78 -20.71 1.99
N LEU A 139 8.71 -19.50 1.39
CA LEU A 139 8.10 -18.34 2.04
C LEU A 139 6.59 -18.54 2.19
N ALA A 140 5.91 -19.23 1.26
CA ALA A 140 4.47 -19.52 1.38
C ALA A 140 4.13 -20.47 2.54
N GLY A 141 5.12 -21.22 3.04
CA GLY A 141 4.89 -22.32 3.97
C GLY A 141 4.27 -23.55 3.28
N PRO A 142 4.07 -24.65 4.02
CA PRO A 142 3.44 -25.84 3.47
C PRO A 142 2.01 -25.54 3.00
N VAL A 143 1.53 -26.32 2.04
CA VAL A 143 0.11 -26.36 1.70
C VAL A 143 -0.63 -27.00 2.89
N VAL A 144 -1.56 -26.25 3.47
CA VAL A 144 -2.33 -26.69 4.66
C VAL A 144 -3.77 -27.06 4.32
N ALA A 145 -4.24 -26.64 3.15
CA ALA A 145 -5.52 -27.09 2.58
C ALA A 145 -5.49 -26.98 1.05
N GLU A 146 -6.30 -27.81 0.40
CA GLU A 146 -6.53 -27.77 -1.04
C GLU A 146 -8.00 -28.07 -1.33
N PHE A 147 -8.56 -27.39 -2.34
CA PHE A 147 -9.89 -27.70 -2.85
C PHE A 147 -9.95 -27.34 -4.34
N GLY A 148 -10.34 -28.30 -5.19
CA GLY A 148 -10.18 -28.15 -6.64
C GLY A 148 -8.71 -27.88 -7.01
N ASP A 149 -8.47 -26.84 -7.80
CA ASP A 149 -7.12 -26.40 -8.18
C ASP A 149 -6.50 -25.40 -7.18
N ARG A 150 -7.27 -24.97 -6.17
CA ARG A 150 -6.84 -23.97 -5.20
C ARG A 150 -6.07 -24.61 -4.05
N LYS A 151 -4.81 -24.20 -3.88
CA LYS A 151 -3.95 -24.57 -2.74
C LYS A 151 -3.86 -23.39 -1.78
N ILE A 152 -4.18 -23.62 -0.51
CA ILE A 152 -4.06 -22.64 0.57
C ILE A 152 -2.81 -22.97 1.38
N SER A 153 -1.90 -21.99 1.48
CA SER A 153 -0.64 -22.15 2.18
C SER A 153 -0.76 -21.75 3.66
N GLU A 154 0.12 -22.28 4.51
CA GLU A 154 0.14 -21.91 5.93
C GLU A 154 0.21 -20.39 6.10
N ARG A 155 1.03 -19.71 5.30
CA ARG A 155 1.19 -18.26 5.40
C ARG A 155 -0.06 -17.49 5.01
N GLU A 156 -0.87 -18.01 4.09
CA GLU A 156 -2.17 -17.39 3.78
C GLU A 156 -3.09 -17.39 4.99
N VAL A 157 -3.16 -18.52 5.71
CA VAL A 157 -3.94 -18.64 6.94
C VAL A 157 -3.39 -17.75 8.06
N LEU A 158 -2.06 -17.62 8.16
CA LEU A 158 -1.43 -16.75 9.15
C LEU A 158 -1.65 -15.26 8.87
N ARG A 159 -1.71 -14.83 7.59
CA ARG A 159 -2.05 -13.44 7.25
C ARG A 159 -3.45 -13.07 7.70
N GLU A 160 -4.40 -14.00 7.61
CA GLU A 160 -5.76 -13.80 8.14
C GLU A 160 -5.75 -13.65 9.66
N LEU A 161 -4.92 -14.42 10.36
CA LEU A 161 -4.73 -14.26 11.80
C LEU A 161 -4.12 -12.90 12.15
N GLU A 162 -3.18 -12.40 11.34
CA GLU A 162 -2.52 -11.10 11.57
C GLU A 162 -3.46 -9.89 11.45
N GLN A 163 -4.56 -10.02 10.70
CA GLN A 163 -5.57 -8.97 10.60
C GLN A 163 -6.43 -8.83 11.86
N LEU A 164 -6.41 -9.82 12.76
CA LEU A 164 -7.17 -9.76 14.00
C LEU A 164 -6.45 -8.90 15.06
N PRO A 165 -7.21 -8.20 15.93
CA PRO A 165 -6.67 -7.52 17.10
C PRO A 165 -5.74 -8.42 17.93
N PRO A 166 -4.66 -7.87 18.52
CA PRO A 166 -3.68 -8.64 19.31
C PRO A 166 -4.30 -9.59 20.36
N GLU A 167 -5.37 -9.15 21.01
CA GLU A 167 -6.08 -9.88 22.06
C GLU A 167 -6.79 -11.12 21.52
N LEU A 168 -7.31 -11.03 20.29
CA LEU A 168 -7.97 -12.15 19.62
C LEU A 168 -6.96 -13.14 19.04
N ARG A 169 -5.79 -12.68 18.59
CA ARG A 169 -4.72 -13.55 18.06
C ARG A 169 -4.24 -14.59 19.07
N GLN A 170 -4.18 -14.22 20.36
CA GLN A 170 -3.74 -15.11 21.43
C GLN A 170 -4.64 -16.33 21.62
N GLN A 171 -5.88 -16.28 21.14
CA GLN A 171 -6.85 -17.37 21.23
C GLN A 171 -6.53 -18.54 20.27
N PHE A 172 -5.63 -18.33 19.30
CA PHE A 172 -5.25 -19.32 18.28
C PHE A 172 -3.92 -20.02 18.57
N ASN A 173 -3.61 -20.23 19.85
CA ASN A 173 -2.36 -20.85 20.30
C ASN A 173 -2.40 -22.39 20.34
N THR A 174 -3.58 -23.02 20.40
CA THR A 174 -3.73 -24.48 20.39
C THR A 174 -3.96 -25.05 18.99
N MET A 175 -3.64 -26.33 18.80
CA MET A 175 -3.85 -27.01 17.51
C MET A 175 -5.32 -27.04 17.10
N ASP A 176 -6.25 -27.24 18.03
CA ASP A 176 -7.68 -27.25 17.72
C ASP A 176 -8.17 -25.89 17.25
N ARG A 177 -7.69 -24.80 17.88
CA ARG A 177 -8.03 -23.43 17.45
C ARG A 177 -7.43 -23.10 16.09
N LYS A 178 -6.22 -23.55 15.80
CA LYS A 178 -5.61 -23.42 14.46
C LYS A 178 -6.38 -24.20 13.40
N ARG A 179 -6.87 -25.40 13.72
CA ARG A 179 -7.73 -26.18 12.81
C ARG A 179 -9.04 -25.48 12.52
N GLU A 180 -9.65 -24.86 13.53
CA GLU A 180 -10.87 -24.07 13.35
C GLU A 180 -10.61 -22.83 12.48
N LEU A 181 -9.51 -22.10 12.72
CA LEU A 181 -9.10 -20.98 11.86
C LEU A 181 -8.91 -21.43 10.41
N LEU A 182 -8.16 -22.51 10.18
CA LEU A 182 -7.95 -23.06 8.85
C LEU A 182 -9.29 -23.39 8.18
N ARG A 183 -10.20 -24.05 8.90
CA ARG A 183 -11.53 -24.37 8.40
C ARG A 183 -12.33 -23.12 8.03
N GLN A 184 -12.25 -22.06 8.82
CA GLN A 184 -12.93 -20.79 8.55
C GLN A 184 -12.36 -20.11 7.30
N VAL A 185 -11.03 -20.04 7.18
CA VAL A 185 -10.35 -19.45 6.01
C VAL A 185 -10.71 -20.20 4.73
N VAL A 186 -10.57 -21.54 4.75
CA VAL A 186 -10.91 -22.39 3.60
C VAL A 186 -12.40 -22.28 3.25
N GLY A 187 -13.28 -22.31 4.27
CA GLY A 187 -14.72 -22.19 4.07
C GLY A 187 -15.12 -20.86 3.42
N ARG A 188 -14.50 -19.76 3.85
CA ARG A 188 -14.73 -18.43 3.24
C ARG A 188 -14.26 -18.37 1.79
N GLU A 189 -13.11 -18.95 1.48
CA GLU A 189 -12.60 -19.00 0.10
C GLU A 189 -13.55 -19.80 -0.81
N ILE A 190 -14.03 -20.96 -0.35
CA ILE A 190 -15.01 -21.78 -1.09
C ILE A 190 -16.31 -20.98 -1.34
N LEU A 191 -16.80 -20.25 -0.33
CA LEU A 191 -17.98 -19.41 -0.47
C LEU A 191 -17.75 -18.25 -1.46
N TYR A 192 -16.58 -17.62 -1.41
CA TYR A 192 -16.20 -16.57 -2.36
C TYR A 192 -16.16 -17.10 -3.80
N GLU A 193 -15.46 -18.21 -4.05
CA GLU A 193 -15.44 -18.84 -5.38
C GLU A 193 -16.85 -19.21 -5.85
N THR A 194 -17.69 -19.71 -4.95
CA THR A 194 -19.08 -20.05 -5.26
C THR A 194 -19.86 -18.80 -5.65
N ALA A 195 -19.68 -17.67 -4.96
CA ALA A 195 -20.31 -16.40 -5.30
C ALA A 195 -19.86 -15.88 -6.67
N VAL A 196 -18.57 -15.98 -6.98
CA VAL A 196 -18.01 -15.61 -8.30
C VAL A 196 -18.58 -16.50 -9.40
N LYS A 197 -18.57 -17.83 -9.22
CA LYS A 197 -19.13 -18.79 -10.19
C LYS A 197 -20.63 -18.59 -10.44
N ARG A 198 -21.36 -18.03 -9.47
CA ARG A 198 -22.77 -17.67 -9.60
C ARG A 198 -23.00 -16.29 -10.25
N GLY A 199 -21.94 -15.58 -10.61
CA GLY A 199 -22.04 -14.27 -11.24
C GLY A 199 -22.42 -13.14 -10.29
N TYR A 200 -22.37 -13.35 -8.96
CA TYR A 200 -22.70 -12.29 -8.00
C TYR A 200 -21.72 -11.12 -8.07
N ALA A 201 -20.47 -11.38 -8.45
CA ALA A 201 -19.47 -10.34 -8.66
C ALA A 201 -19.82 -9.41 -9.85
N ASP A 202 -20.61 -9.89 -10.82
CA ASP A 202 -20.98 -9.11 -12.02
C ASP A 202 -22.41 -8.57 -11.94
N SER A 203 -23.12 -8.82 -10.84
CA SER A 203 -24.51 -8.39 -10.68
C SER A 203 -24.60 -6.86 -10.60
N PRO A 204 -25.63 -6.22 -11.20
CA PRO A 204 -25.82 -4.77 -11.11
C PRO A 204 -25.90 -4.28 -9.66
N GLU A 205 -26.51 -5.07 -8.77
CA GLU A 205 -26.66 -4.74 -7.35
C GLU A 205 -25.30 -4.70 -6.64
N PHE A 206 -24.45 -5.71 -6.87
CA PHE A 206 -23.11 -5.74 -6.30
C PHE A 206 -22.24 -4.60 -6.84
N GLN A 207 -22.28 -4.34 -8.14
CA GLN A 207 -21.52 -3.23 -8.75
C GLN A 207 -21.97 -1.87 -8.20
N LEU A 208 -23.28 -1.65 -8.04
CA LEU A 208 -23.80 -0.44 -7.41
C LEU A 208 -23.36 -0.30 -5.96
N GLN A 209 -23.35 -1.39 -5.19
CA GLN A 209 -22.89 -1.38 -3.80
C GLN A 209 -21.38 -1.11 -3.71
N LEU A 210 -20.58 -1.73 -4.58
CA LEU A 210 -19.14 -1.52 -4.67
C LEU A 210 -18.80 -0.07 -5.03
N ASP A 211 -19.52 0.51 -5.99
CA ASP A 211 -19.35 1.91 -6.38
C ASP A 211 -19.74 2.89 -5.26
N ARG A 212 -20.79 2.59 -4.50
CA ARG A 212 -21.15 3.38 -3.31
C ARG A 212 -20.05 3.30 -2.27
N MET A 213 -19.63 2.09 -1.90
CA MET A 213 -18.55 1.88 -0.92
C MET A 213 -17.26 2.59 -1.35
N ARG A 214 -16.88 2.51 -2.64
CA ARG A 214 -15.72 3.21 -3.19
C ARG A 214 -15.85 4.73 -3.02
N ARG A 215 -17.00 5.31 -3.37
CA ARG A 215 -17.24 6.75 -3.19
C ARG A 215 -17.14 7.15 -1.73
N ASP A 216 -17.78 6.40 -0.84
CA ASP A 216 -17.81 6.67 0.60
C ASP A 216 -16.39 6.63 1.19
N MET A 217 -15.59 5.63 0.83
CA MET A 217 -14.18 5.53 1.27
C MET A 217 -13.33 6.71 0.79
N LEU A 218 -13.53 7.20 -0.44
CA LEU A 218 -12.80 8.35 -0.97
C LEU A 218 -13.20 9.65 -0.28
N VAL A 219 -14.49 9.85 -0.03
CA VAL A 219 -15.01 11.01 0.73
C VAL A 219 -14.47 10.96 2.15
N GLN A 220 -14.52 9.80 2.81
CA GLN A 220 -13.95 9.61 4.14
C GLN A 220 -12.46 9.95 4.16
N ARG A 221 -11.68 9.51 3.16
CA ARG A 221 -10.24 9.80 3.11
C ARG A 221 -9.93 11.30 3.07
N ILE A 222 -10.66 12.05 2.25
CA ILE A 222 -10.55 13.52 2.21
C ILE A 222 -10.95 14.13 3.55
N GLY A 223 -12.05 13.64 4.14
CA GLY A 223 -12.47 14.03 5.48
C GLY A 223 -11.36 13.82 6.52
N GLU A 224 -10.78 12.63 6.60
CA GLU A 224 -9.70 12.30 7.53
C GLU A 224 -8.45 13.15 7.33
N GLU A 225 -8.05 13.41 6.09
CA GLU A 225 -6.90 14.25 5.79
C GLU A 225 -7.10 15.69 6.29
N GLN A 226 -8.27 16.27 6.03
CA GLN A 226 -8.58 17.63 6.43
C GLN A 226 -8.86 17.74 7.94
N LEU A 227 -9.56 16.77 8.52
CA LEU A 227 -9.90 16.72 9.95
C LEU A 227 -8.70 16.34 10.84
N GLY A 228 -7.77 15.53 10.33
CA GLY A 228 -6.53 15.15 11.04
C GLY A 228 -5.57 16.31 11.25
N SER A 229 -5.77 17.43 10.54
CA SER A 229 -5.03 18.69 10.75
C SER A 229 -5.65 19.58 11.85
N LEU A 230 -6.82 19.22 12.38
CA LEU A 230 -7.48 20.02 13.41
C LEU A 230 -6.72 19.95 14.73
N PRO A 231 -6.55 21.08 15.43
CA PRO A 231 -6.02 21.07 16.78
C PRO A 231 -6.94 20.27 17.70
N ASP A 232 -6.33 19.56 18.65
CA ASP A 232 -7.07 18.77 19.64
C ASP A 232 -8.10 19.64 20.40
N ILE A 233 -9.06 18.98 21.00
CA ILE A 233 -10.12 19.63 21.76
C ILE A 233 -9.52 20.34 22.98
N THR A 234 -9.91 21.60 23.18
CA THR A 234 -9.45 22.40 24.33
C THR A 234 -10.44 22.29 25.50
N GLU A 235 -9.99 22.61 26.71
CA GLU A 235 -10.87 22.71 27.90
C GLU A 235 -12.03 23.69 27.66
N ALA A 236 -11.81 24.76 26.89
CA ALA A 236 -12.85 25.71 26.51
C ALA A 236 -13.90 25.07 25.59
N ASP A 237 -13.48 24.22 24.63
CA ASP A 237 -14.40 23.48 23.76
C ASP A 237 -15.28 22.52 24.57
N VAL A 238 -14.69 21.80 25.54
CA VAL A 238 -15.42 20.89 26.45
C VAL A 238 -16.48 21.64 27.25
N ARG A 239 -16.11 22.78 27.85
CA ARG A 239 -17.02 23.57 28.68
C ARG A 239 -18.17 24.16 27.87
N ARG A 240 -17.85 24.77 26.73
CA ARG A 240 -18.86 25.34 25.82
C ARG A 240 -19.85 24.26 25.39
N PHE A 241 -19.35 23.11 24.94
CA PHE A 241 -20.20 22.00 24.52
C PHE A 241 -21.11 21.53 25.65
N TYR A 242 -20.57 21.36 26.86
CA TYR A 242 -21.36 20.98 28.03
C TYR A 242 -22.46 22.00 28.34
N GLU A 243 -22.13 23.29 28.36
CA GLU A 243 -23.07 24.39 28.64
C GLU A 243 -24.21 24.46 27.61
N GLU A 244 -23.90 24.28 26.33
CA GLU A 244 -24.87 24.33 25.23
C GLU A 244 -25.83 23.13 25.24
N HIS A 245 -25.37 21.96 25.70
CA HIS A 245 -26.14 20.70 25.62
C HIS A 245 -26.74 20.26 26.96
N GLN A 246 -26.70 21.09 28.02
CA GLN A 246 -27.21 20.74 29.35
C GLN A 246 -28.68 20.30 29.36
N ALA A 247 -29.50 20.84 28.46
CA ALA A 247 -30.91 20.52 28.36
C ALA A 247 -31.17 19.09 27.87
N GLU A 248 -30.23 18.54 27.09
CA GLU A 248 -30.32 17.22 26.45
C GLU A 248 -29.73 16.09 27.31
N LEU A 249 -29.02 16.45 28.39
CA LEU A 249 -28.37 15.48 29.26
C LEU A 249 -29.38 14.68 30.10
N PRO A 250 -29.18 13.35 30.23
CA PRO A 250 -29.96 12.52 31.14
C PRO A 250 -29.84 13.02 32.58
N ARG A 251 -30.98 13.11 33.29
CA ARG A 251 -31.00 13.56 34.68
C ARG A 251 -30.45 12.49 35.61
N VAL A 252 -29.69 12.90 36.63
CA VAL A 252 -29.25 12.01 37.71
C VAL A 252 -30.40 11.66 38.65
N PRO A 253 -30.34 10.57 39.43
CA PRO A 253 -31.30 10.29 40.49
C PRO A 253 -31.42 11.50 41.43
N GLY A 254 -32.63 12.07 41.54
CA GLY A 254 -32.88 13.35 42.21
C GLY A 254 -33.14 14.54 41.28
N GLY A 255 -33.13 14.34 39.95
CA GLY A 255 -33.61 15.32 38.96
C GLY A 255 -32.57 16.38 38.52
N GLY A 256 -31.36 16.34 39.06
CA GLY A 256 -30.27 17.26 38.71
C GLY A 256 -29.63 16.97 37.35
N ILE A 257 -28.88 17.95 36.84
CA ILE A 257 -27.98 17.76 35.68
C ILE A 257 -26.67 17.16 36.21
N PRO A 258 -26.11 16.11 35.58
CA PRO A 258 -24.82 15.55 35.96
C PRO A 258 -23.72 16.61 35.84
N SER A 259 -22.77 16.65 36.77
CA SER A 259 -21.69 17.62 36.70
C SER A 259 -20.73 17.28 35.57
N LEU A 260 -20.08 18.30 34.98
CA LEU A 260 -19.10 18.09 33.91
C LEU A 260 -18.02 17.08 34.30
N GLN A 261 -17.56 17.07 35.55
CA GLN A 261 -16.55 16.11 36.02
C GLN A 261 -17.05 14.65 35.96
N GLN A 262 -18.34 14.41 36.22
CA GLN A 262 -18.92 13.06 36.22
C GLN A 262 -19.03 12.48 34.81
N ILE A 263 -19.29 13.33 33.80
CA ILE A 263 -19.51 12.92 32.41
C ILE A 263 -18.42 13.40 31.46
N ARG A 264 -17.28 13.87 31.99
CA ARG A 264 -16.22 14.50 31.22
C ARG A 264 -15.76 13.68 30.00
N PRO A 265 -15.51 12.35 30.09
CA PRO A 265 -15.11 11.58 28.91
C PRO A 265 -16.17 11.56 27.80
N GLN A 266 -17.45 11.57 28.17
CA GLN A 266 -18.56 11.56 27.22
C GLN A 266 -18.69 12.92 26.53
N ILE A 267 -18.58 14.00 27.31
CA ILE A 267 -18.58 15.37 26.78
C ILE A 267 -17.36 15.62 25.90
N GLU A 268 -16.17 15.15 26.28
CA GLU A 268 -14.96 15.28 25.47
C GLU A 268 -15.10 14.57 24.12
N MET A 269 -15.64 13.34 24.11
CA MET A 269 -15.91 12.61 22.88
C MET A 269 -16.94 13.32 22.01
N ALA A 270 -18.06 13.77 22.60
CA ALA A 270 -19.12 14.46 21.88
C ALA A 270 -18.66 15.81 21.32
N ALA A 271 -17.93 16.60 22.10
CA ALA A 271 -17.34 17.87 21.69
C ALA A 271 -16.31 17.68 20.56
N ARG A 272 -15.49 16.62 20.62
CA ARG A 272 -14.57 16.26 19.53
C ARG A 272 -15.33 15.94 18.25
N GLN A 273 -16.40 15.14 18.35
CA GLN A 273 -17.23 14.77 17.21
C GLN A 273 -17.94 16.00 16.60
N ALA A 274 -18.51 16.87 17.43
CA ALA A 274 -19.15 18.10 16.98
C ALA A 274 -18.15 19.05 16.28
N LYS A 275 -16.96 19.24 16.85
CA LYS A 275 -15.88 20.04 16.24
C LYS A 275 -15.47 19.48 14.88
N GLN A 276 -15.36 18.15 14.75
CA GLN A 276 -15.08 17.49 13.47
C GLN A 276 -16.21 17.69 12.46
N GLN A 277 -17.46 17.56 12.89
CA GLN A 277 -18.63 17.76 12.02
C GLN A 277 -18.72 19.20 11.51
N GLU A 278 -18.48 20.20 12.35
CA GLU A 278 -18.43 21.61 11.94
C GLU A 278 -17.31 21.89 10.94
N ALA A 279 -16.13 21.33 11.17
CA ALA A 279 -15.00 21.48 10.27
C ALA A 279 -15.27 20.82 8.91
N PHE A 280 -15.89 19.65 8.89
CA PHE A 280 -16.33 18.99 7.68
C PHE A 280 -17.37 19.84 6.92
N GLN A 281 -18.36 20.40 7.63
CA GLN A 281 -19.33 21.29 7.00
C GLN A 281 -18.67 22.51 6.37
N ARG A 282 -17.73 23.16 7.09
CA ARG A 282 -16.96 24.28 6.55
C ARG A 282 -16.18 23.92 5.27
N LEU A 283 -15.59 22.72 5.22
CA LEU A 283 -14.92 22.22 4.03
C LEU A 283 -15.91 22.08 2.86
N VAL A 284 -17.07 21.48 3.10
CA VAL A 284 -18.12 21.35 2.07
C VAL A 284 -18.54 22.72 1.56
N ASP A 285 -18.79 23.68 2.45
CA ASP A 285 -19.20 25.03 2.07
C ASP A 285 -18.13 25.75 1.22
N GLN A 286 -16.85 25.60 1.57
CA GLN A 286 -15.72 26.13 0.78
C GLN A 286 -15.63 25.48 -0.61
N LEU A 287 -15.83 24.17 -0.70
CA LEU A 287 -15.86 23.46 -1.98
C LEU A 287 -17.05 23.88 -2.83
N PHE A 288 -18.21 24.08 -2.22
CA PHE A 288 -19.41 24.63 -2.87
C PHE A 288 -19.23 26.07 -3.36
N ALA A 289 -18.44 26.89 -2.67
CA ALA A 289 -18.17 28.26 -3.09
C ALA A 289 -17.11 28.33 -4.21
N SER A 290 -16.13 27.42 -4.19
CA SER A 290 -15.04 27.37 -5.17
C SER A 290 -15.40 26.67 -6.48
N GLN A 291 -16.37 25.75 -6.43
CA GLN A 291 -16.95 25.11 -7.60
C GLN A 291 -18.27 25.82 -7.87
N GLU A 292 -18.62 26.15 -9.11
CA GLU A 292 -19.87 26.86 -9.43
C GLU A 292 -21.12 25.97 -9.24
N VAL A 293 -21.38 25.55 -7.99
CA VAL A 293 -22.45 24.61 -7.66
C VAL A 293 -23.80 25.29 -7.78
N LYS A 294 -24.68 24.71 -8.60
CA LYS A 294 -26.08 25.14 -8.77
C LYS A 294 -27.00 24.08 -8.15
N LEU A 295 -27.77 24.49 -7.14
CA LEU A 295 -28.75 23.64 -6.48
C LEU A 295 -30.15 23.95 -7.00
N TYR A 296 -30.94 22.89 -7.22
CA TYR A 296 -32.33 22.97 -7.69
C TYR A 296 -33.27 22.20 -6.75
N PRO A 297 -33.36 22.57 -5.45
CA PRO A 297 -34.13 21.82 -4.45
C PRO A 297 -35.61 21.72 -4.79
N GLU A 298 -36.17 22.71 -5.49
CA GLU A 298 -37.56 22.73 -5.97
C GLU A 298 -37.90 21.59 -6.95
N ARG A 299 -36.88 20.93 -7.52
CA ARG A 299 -37.05 19.78 -8.42
C ARG A 299 -37.03 18.44 -7.68
N MET A 300 -36.74 18.45 -6.38
CA MET A 300 -36.80 17.25 -5.55
C MET A 300 -38.28 17.01 -5.16
N ARG A 301 -38.84 15.88 -5.57
CA ARG A 301 -40.21 15.45 -5.24
C ARG A 301 -40.21 14.56 -4.01
#